data_AF-A0A535IQ71-F1
#
_entry.id   AF-A0A535IQ71-F1
#
_cell.length_a   1.000
_cell.length_b   1.000
_cell.length_c   1.000
_cell.angle_alpha   90.00
_cell.angle_beta   90.00
_cell.angle_gamma   90.00
#
_symmetry.space_group_name_H-M   'P 1'
#
loop_
_entity.id
_entity.type
_entity.pdbx_description
1 polymer ?
#
loop_
_entity_poly.entity_id
_entity_poly.type
_entity_poly.pdbx_seq_one_letter_code
_entity_poly.pdbx_strand_id
1 'polypeptide(L)' 'MTVVLRSGESQESLLKRFRKEVADSRVLSTFRKKRWFVSKSEEKRKSKQRAARKARRKEMQAQQREY' A
#
# COMPACT_ATOMS: atom_id res chain seq x y z
N MET A 1 3.66 17.33 -0.27
CA MET A 1 2.34 16.96 0.28
C MET A 1 2.07 17.88 1.43
N THR A 2 1.09 18.76 1.25
CA THR A 2 0.82 19.86 2.16
C THR A 2 -0.69 19.96 2.30
N VAL A 3 -1.19 19.83 3.53
CA VAL A 3 -2.62 19.93 3.82
C VAL A 3 -2.89 21.29 4.45
N VAL A 4 -3.84 22.02 3.89
CA VAL A 4 -4.28 23.32 4.40
C VAL A 4 -5.50 23.12 5.30
N LEU A 5 -5.56 23.87 6.41
CA LEU A 5 -6.70 23.90 7.32
C LEU A 5 -7.94 24.40 6.58
N ARG A 6 -9.06 23.67 6.71
CA ARG A 6 -10.35 24.09 6.16
C ARG A 6 -11.12 24.94 7.17
N SER A 7 -12.00 25.81 6.69
CA SER A 7 -12.90 26.57 7.57
C SER A 7 -13.76 25.63 8.40
N GLY A 8 -13.82 25.86 9.72
CA GLY A 8 -14.59 25.04 10.67
C GLY A 8 -13.99 23.66 10.97
N GLU A 9 -12.78 23.35 10.49
CA GLU A 9 -12.14 22.07 10.75
C GLU A 9 -11.38 22.05 12.08
N SER A 10 -11.49 20.95 12.82
CA SER A 10 -10.68 20.71 14.02
C SER A 10 -9.25 20.27 13.66
N GLN A 11 -8.29 20.58 14.52
CA GLN A 11 -6.89 20.21 14.31
C GLN A 11 -6.67 18.68 14.20
N GLU A 12 -7.49 17.89 14.91
CA GLU A 12 -7.42 16.43 14.81
C GLU A 12 -7.86 15.93 13.43
N SER A 13 -8.91 16.52 12.85
CA SER A 13 -9.34 16.21 11.48
C SER A 13 -8.26 16.54 10.47
N LEU A 14 -7.63 17.71 10.59
CA LEU A 14 -6.53 18.11 9.73
C LEU A 14 -5.37 17.09 9.78
N LEU A 15 -5.01 16.64 10.99
CA LEU A 15 -3.95 15.65 11.18
C LEU A 15 -4.30 14.28 10.57
N LYS A 16 -5.56 13.84 10.66
CA LYS A 16 -6.04 12.62 10.00
C LYS A 16 -5.89 12.72 8.48
N ARG A 17 -6.26 13.85 7.88
CA ARG A 17 -6.08 14.08 6.44
C ARG A 17 -4.60 14.08 6.04
N PHE A 18 -3.75 14.77 6.81
CA PHE A 18 -2.30 14.75 6.57
C PHE A 18 -1.72 13.33 6.60
N ARG A 19 -2.07 12.52 7.61
CA ARG A 19 -1.61 11.12 7.69
C ARG A 19 -2.09 10.29 6.50
N LYS A 20 -3.35 10.47 6.08
CA LYS A 20 -3.90 9.80 4.90
C LYS A 20 -3.12 10.19 3.65
N GLU A 21 -2.91 11.49 3.45
CA GLU A 21 -2.17 12.02 2.30
C GLU A 21 -0.74 11.44 2.28
N VAL A 22 -0.01 11.50 3.39
CA VAL A 22 1.33 10.87 3.52
C VAL A 22 1.31 9.38 3.19
N ALA A 23 0.32 8.62 3.67
CA ALA A 23 0.18 7.21 3.36
C ALA A 23 -0.07 6.96 1.86
N ASP A 24 -0.90 7.80 1.24
CA ASP A 24 -1.26 7.72 -0.18
C ASP A 24 -0.09 8.05 -1.11
N SER A 25 0.83 8.96 -0.72
CA SER A 25 2.07 9.18 -1.50
C SER A 25 3.00 7.98 -1.54
N ARG A 26 2.85 7.04 -0.60
CA ARG A 26 3.70 5.85 -0.46
C ARG A 26 5.20 6.17 -0.32
N VAL A 27 5.58 7.39 0.08
CA VAL A 27 6.99 7.84 0.15
C VAL A 27 7.86 6.88 0.97
N LEU A 28 7.38 6.41 2.12
CA LEU A 28 8.08 5.45 2.96
C LEU A 28 8.21 4.07 2.31
N SER A 29 7.18 3.64 1.58
CA SER A 29 7.18 2.36 0.86
C SER A 29 8.20 2.38 -0.29
N THR A 30 8.23 3.48 -1.05
CA THR A 30 9.22 3.66 -2.12
C THR A 30 10.65 3.70 -1.59
N PHE A 31 10.91 4.41 -0.49
CA PHE A 31 12.23 4.41 0.15
C PHE A 31 12.63 3.02 0.62
N ARG A 32 11.73 2.28 1.28
CA ARG A 32 12.00 0.89 1.69
C ARG A 32 12.30 -0.02 0.50
N LYS A 33 11.57 0.12 -0.61
CA LYS A 33 11.80 -0.68 -1.83
C LYS A 33 13.15 -0.36 -2.48
N LYS A 34 13.56 0.91 -2.46
CA LYS A 34 14.80 1.41 -3.09
C LYS A 34 16.03 1.31 -2.19
N ARG A 35 15.89 0.88 -0.92
CA ARG A 35 17.00 0.89 0.06
C ARG A 35 18.18 0.03 -0.35
N TRP A 36 17.91 -1.09 -1.02
CA TRP A 36 18.93 -2.04 -1.44
C TRP A 36 18.77 -2.31 -2.93
N PHE A 37 19.89 -2.53 -3.60
CA PHE A 37 19.87 -3.00 -4.97
C PHE A 37 19.23 -4.39 -5.02
N VAL A 38 18.32 -4.58 -5.98
CA VAL A 38 17.69 -5.87 -6.28
C VAL A 38 17.77 -6.03 -7.78
N SER A 39 18.28 -7.16 -8.25
CA SER A 39 18.36 -7.45 -9.68
C SER A 39 16.96 -7.53 -10.32
N LYS A 40 16.89 -7.28 -11.63
CA LYS A 40 15.63 -7.37 -12.39
C LYS A 40 15.01 -8.78 -12.30
N SER A 41 15.82 -9.83 -12.24
CA SER A 41 15.35 -11.22 -12.10
C SER A 41 14.71 -11.45 -10.74
N GLU A 42 15.33 -10.97 -9.66
CA GLU A 42 14.80 -11.08 -8.31
C GLU A 42 13.49 -10.30 -8.12
N GLU A 43 13.39 -9.12 -8.70
CA GLU A 43 12.14 -8.35 -8.70
C GLU A 43 11.01 -9.11 -9.43
N LYS A 44 11.29 -9.67 -10.62
CA LYS A 44 10.35 -10.49 -11.38
C LYS A 44 9.92 -11.73 -10.59
N ARG A 45 10.87 -12.44 -9.97
CA ARG A 45 10.61 -13.63 -9.14
C ARG A 45 9.67 -13.31 -7.98
N LYS A 46 9.95 -12.23 -7.24
CA LYS A 46 9.10 -11.76 -6.13
C LYS A 46 7.71 -11.36 -6.62
N SER A 47 7.60 -10.70 -7.77
CA SER A 47 6.31 -10.32 -8.38
C SER A 47 5.46 -11.55 -8.75
N LYS A 48 6.06 -12.53 -9.46
CA LYS A 48 5.39 -13.79 -9.84
C LYS A 48 4.89 -14.55 -8.61
N GLN A 49 5.73 -14.66 -7.57
CA GLN A 49 5.36 -15.33 -6.33
C GLN A 49 4.19 -14.63 -5.62
N ARG A 50 4.18 -13.29 -5.58
CA ARG A 50 3.08 -12.50 -5.01
C ARG A 50 1.78 -12.69 -5.78
N ALA A 51 1.83 -12.71 -7.11
CA ALA A 51 0.67 -12.94 -7.97
C ALA A 51 0.06 -14.33 -7.73
N ALA A 52 0.89 -15.38 -7.72
CA ALA A 52 0.43 -16.75 -7.44
C ALA A 52 -0.21 -16.88 -6.05
N ARG A 53 0.39 -16.26 -5.01
CA ARG A 53 -0.20 -16.22 -3.66
C ARG A 53 -1.55 -15.50 -3.64
N LYS A 54 -1.68 -14.40 -4.38
CA LYS A 54 -2.94 -13.63 -4.48
C LYS A 54 -4.03 -14.45 -5.17
N ALA A 55 -3.71 -15.18 -6.24
CA ALA A 55 -4.65 -16.06 -6.94
C ALA A 55 -5.17 -17.17 -6.00
N ARG A 56 -4.26 -17.90 -5.34
CA ARG A 56 -4.64 -18.93 -4.36
C ARG A 56 -5.52 -18.40 -3.24
N ARG A 57 -5.20 -17.22 -2.70
CA ARG A 57 -6.05 -16.60 -1.67
C ARG A 57 -7.46 -16.29 -2.17
N LYS A 58 -7.61 -15.86 -3.43
CA LYS A 58 -8.92 -15.60 -4.03
C LYS A 58 -9.73 -16.88 -4.20
N GLU A 59 -9.09 -17.96 -4.68
CA GLU A 59 -9.72 -19.28 -4.83
C GLU A 59 -10.26 -19.79 -3.48
N MET A 60 -9.42 -19.75 -2.43
CA MET A 60 -9.83 -20.13 -1.08
C MET A 60 -11.00 -19.30 -0.56
N GLN A 61 -10.99 -17.98 -0.81
CA GLN A 61 -12.07 -17.09 -0.41
C GLN A 61 -13.37 -17.32 -1.18
N ALA A 62 -13.29 -17.77 -2.44
CA ALA A 62 -14.46 -18.11 -3.23
C ALA A 62 -15.09 -19.42 -2.72
N GLN A 63 -14.27 -20.46 -2.51
CA GLN A 63 -14.73 -21.74 -1.96
C GLN A 63 -15.39 -21.58 -0.58
N GLN A 64 -14.84 -20.72 0.29
CA GLN A 64 -15.43 -20.40 1.60
C GLN A 64 -16.77 -19.64 1.52
N ARG A 65 -17.08 -18.99 0.40
CA ARG A 65 -18.37 -18.29 0.22
C ARG A 65 -19.45 -19.21 -0.34
N GLU A 66 -19.05 -20.29 -1.00
CA GLU A 66 -19.97 -21.28 -1.58
C GLU A 66 -20.42 -22.33 -0.55
N TYR A 67 -19.70 -22.46 0.56
CA TYR A 67 -20.06 -23.27 1.73
C TYR A 67 -20.75 -22.42 2.80
#